data_AF-A0A857JT73-F1
#
_entry.id   AF-A0A857JT73-F1
#
_cell.length_a   1.000
_cell.length_b   1.000
_cell.length_c   1.000
_cell.angle_alpha   90.00
_cell.angle_beta   90.00
_cell.angle_gamma   90.00
#
_symmetry.space_group_name_H-M   'P 1'
#
loop_
_entity.id
_entity.type
_entity.pdbx_description
1 polymer ?
#
loop_
_entity_poly.entity_id
_entity_poly.type
_entity_poly.pdbx_seq_one_letter_code
_entity_poly.pdbx_strand_id
1 'polypeptide(L)'
;MVKPALHTAAFVERLPRRPYCTDDPAQGLLIRSQATALAYRHIQHNPPPHVACLVFDVDRLDGYEAWKDAGLPAPNWITFNARNGHAHYGYYLATVVARTCAAKQKPLRYLAAIEHVLAKRLGADMGYAGLITKNPVHGDWWTIWHHGEPFSLDYLAEFCPDAELAAYSRRSRKEVGGLGRNVTVFDNVREWAYSAVREYWRPNGYEAWADAVRAACESANAFGREQGGPLPVSEIKATAKSIARWVWNRFTPAGFSLVQAYRGAKGGRISKRPTNNGKTRADLLPEVIRLKALGYSNRDIGEDLGIGFATVSRYLKRDPE
;
A
#
# COMPACT_ATOMS: atom_id res chain seq x y z
N MET A 1 -1.99 -6.20 42.66
CA MET A 1 -2.81 -6.33 41.44
C MET A 1 -2.33 -7.54 40.66
N VAL A 2 -3.11 -8.62 40.66
CA VAL A 2 -2.79 -9.82 39.88
C VAL A 2 -3.00 -9.46 38.41
N LYS A 3 -1.93 -9.44 37.60
CA LYS A 3 -2.06 -9.37 36.13
C LYS A 3 -2.98 -10.52 35.73
N PRO A 4 -4.10 -10.31 35.00
CA PRO A 4 -4.92 -11.43 34.56
C PRO A 4 -4.03 -12.29 33.64
N ALA A 5 -3.62 -13.45 34.14
CA ALA A 5 -2.59 -14.28 33.49
C ALA A 5 -2.94 -14.59 32.03
N LEU A 6 -4.24 -14.71 31.73
CA LEU A 6 -4.78 -14.95 30.39
C LEU A 6 -4.50 -13.80 29.40
N HIS A 7 -4.72 -12.54 29.78
CA HIS A 7 -4.47 -11.41 28.87
C HIS A 7 -2.97 -11.19 28.63
N THR A 8 -2.16 -11.42 29.66
CA THR A 8 -0.70 -11.41 29.55
C THR A 8 -0.23 -12.49 28.57
N ALA A 9 -0.73 -13.72 28.69
CA ALA A 9 -0.40 -14.80 27.75
C ALA A 9 -0.81 -14.45 26.32
N ALA A 10 -2.02 -13.92 26.11
CA ALA A 10 -2.51 -13.52 24.79
C ALA A 10 -1.65 -12.43 24.14
N PHE A 11 -1.11 -11.48 24.91
CA PHE A 11 -0.14 -10.51 24.39
C PHE A 11 1.17 -11.19 23.98
N VAL A 12 1.74 -12.02 24.86
CA VAL A 12 3.03 -12.69 24.63
C VAL A 12 2.98 -13.60 23.41
N GLU A 13 1.92 -14.37 23.23
CA GLU A 13 1.72 -15.27 22.08
C GLU A 13 1.72 -14.54 20.74
N ARG A 14 1.33 -13.27 20.72
CA ARG A 14 1.28 -12.45 19.50
C ARG A 14 2.60 -11.77 19.17
N LEU A 15 3.56 -11.76 20.09
CA LEU A 15 4.85 -11.11 19.86
C LEU A 15 5.67 -11.84 18.80
N PRO A 16 6.52 -11.12 18.04
CA PRO A 16 7.52 -11.75 17.19
C PRO A 16 8.41 -12.73 17.98
N ARG A 17 8.89 -13.79 17.33
CA ARG A 17 9.84 -14.74 17.94
C ARG A 17 11.14 -14.08 18.41
N ARG A 18 11.58 -13.06 17.66
CA ARG A 18 12.76 -12.25 17.97
C ARG A 18 12.43 -10.77 17.86
N PRO A 19 11.70 -10.20 18.83
CA PRO A 19 11.26 -8.83 18.75
C PRO A 19 12.43 -7.87 18.95
N TYR A 20 12.31 -6.66 18.42
CA TYR A 20 13.11 -5.54 18.91
C TYR A 20 12.72 -5.22 20.36
N CYS A 21 13.69 -4.85 21.18
CA CYS A 21 13.48 -4.42 22.56
C CYS A 21 14.53 -3.41 23.01
N THR A 22 14.19 -2.60 24.01
CA THR A 22 15.12 -1.61 24.61
C THR A 22 14.55 -1.09 25.94
N ASP A 23 15.44 -0.63 26.84
CA ASP A 23 15.04 0.11 28.03
C ASP A 23 14.97 1.62 27.79
N ASP A 24 15.69 2.09 26.77
CA ASP A 24 15.76 3.48 26.36
C ASP A 24 15.87 3.56 24.82
N PRO A 25 14.80 4.01 24.13
CA PRO A 25 14.82 4.22 22.68
C PRO A 25 15.98 5.10 22.18
N ALA A 26 16.51 6.02 23.01
CA ALA A 26 17.63 6.87 22.63
C ALA A 26 18.96 6.10 22.47
N GLN A 27 19.10 4.95 23.12
CA GLN A 27 20.28 4.09 23.03
C GLN A 27 20.22 3.10 21.85
N GLY A 28 19.11 3.11 21.10
CA GLY A 28 18.87 2.18 20.00
C GLY A 28 18.11 0.92 20.43
N LEU A 29 17.97 -0.02 19.48
CA LEU A 29 17.15 -1.22 19.63
C LEU A 29 18.01 -2.49 19.55
N LEU A 30 17.65 -3.48 20.37
CA LEU A 30 18.26 -4.79 20.40
C LEU A 30 17.30 -5.83 19.82
N ILE A 31 17.82 -6.85 19.12
CA ILE A 31 17.03 -8.03 18.73
C ILE A 31 17.36 -9.16 19.69
N ARG A 32 16.36 -9.67 20.41
CA ARG A 32 16.52 -10.75 21.41
C ARG A 32 15.54 -11.89 21.16
N SER A 33 15.67 -13.00 21.87
CA SER A 33 14.58 -14.00 21.91
C SER A 33 13.36 -13.38 22.61
N GLN A 34 12.16 -13.88 22.32
CA GLN A 34 10.94 -13.41 22.97
C GLN A 34 11.07 -13.41 24.51
N ALA A 35 11.53 -14.52 25.11
CA ALA A 35 11.70 -14.64 26.56
C ALA A 35 12.62 -13.55 27.16
N THR A 36 13.76 -13.27 26.52
CA THR A 36 14.68 -12.22 26.98
C THR A 36 14.12 -10.82 26.73
N ALA A 37 13.42 -10.59 25.63
CA ALA A 37 12.86 -9.29 25.29
C ALA A 37 11.76 -8.83 26.25
N LEU A 38 11.02 -9.77 26.86
CA LEU A 38 9.96 -9.46 27.84
C LEU A 38 10.50 -8.75 29.10
N ALA A 39 11.80 -8.85 29.37
CA ALA A 39 12.45 -8.17 30.49
C ALA A 39 12.81 -6.70 30.21
N TYR A 40 12.61 -6.21 28.98
CA TYR A 40 12.91 -4.82 28.62
C TYR A 40 11.66 -3.94 28.72
N ARG A 41 11.87 -2.65 28.97
CA ARG A 41 10.79 -1.65 29.11
C ARG A 41 9.99 -1.48 27.82
N HIS A 42 10.61 -1.56 26.64
CA HIS A 42 9.92 -1.44 25.36
C HIS A 42 10.13 -2.69 24.50
N ILE A 43 9.10 -3.04 23.73
CA ILE A 43 9.09 -4.26 22.93
C ILE A 43 8.34 -4.06 21.60
N GLN A 44 8.82 -4.72 20.54
CA GLN A 44 8.11 -4.80 19.27
C GLN A 44 6.88 -5.69 19.40
N HIS A 45 5.72 -5.15 19.03
CA HIS A 45 4.43 -5.84 19.13
C HIS A 45 4.00 -6.51 17.83
N ASN A 46 4.37 -5.96 16.66
CA ASN A 46 4.05 -6.51 15.35
C ASN A 46 5.30 -7.07 14.66
N PRO A 47 5.23 -8.25 14.00
CA PRO A 47 6.34 -8.73 13.19
C PRO A 47 6.49 -7.85 11.94
N PRO A 48 7.72 -7.70 11.38
CA PRO A 48 7.94 -6.80 10.24
C PRO A 48 7.00 -6.95 9.02
N PRO A 49 6.56 -8.16 8.61
CA PRO A 49 5.74 -8.29 7.39
C PRO A 49 4.25 -8.01 7.61
N HIS A 50 3.74 -7.97 8.85
CA HIS A 50 2.30 -7.91 9.11
C HIS A 50 1.93 -7.00 10.30
N VAL A 51 0.71 -6.45 10.27
CA VAL A 51 0.10 -5.72 11.37
C VAL A 51 -1.00 -6.60 11.97
N ALA A 52 -0.84 -6.98 13.23
CA ALA A 52 -1.80 -7.77 14.02
C ALA A 52 -2.40 -6.96 15.17
N CYS A 53 -1.79 -5.83 15.53
CA CYS A 53 -2.26 -4.92 16.56
C CYS A 53 -2.01 -3.47 16.12
N LEU A 54 -3.00 -2.60 16.22
CA LEU A 54 -2.81 -1.16 16.13
C LEU A 54 -2.36 -0.65 17.50
N VAL A 55 -1.34 0.20 17.50
CA VAL A 55 -0.85 0.85 18.72
C VAL A 55 -0.82 2.35 18.54
N PHE A 56 -1.35 3.08 19.52
CA PHE A 56 -1.40 4.53 19.53
C PHE A 56 -0.65 5.06 20.76
N ASP A 57 0.25 6.02 20.56
CA ASP A 57 0.97 6.71 21.64
C ASP A 57 0.29 8.03 21.97
N VAL A 58 -0.14 8.21 23.20
CA VAL A 58 -0.91 9.36 23.67
C VAL A 58 -0.14 10.02 24.82
N ASP A 59 0.45 11.17 24.52
CA ASP A 59 1.31 11.94 25.42
C ASP A 59 0.52 13.04 26.15
N ARG A 60 -0.36 12.64 27.08
CA ARG A 60 -1.11 13.58 27.94
C ARG A 60 -1.23 13.05 29.37
N LEU A 61 -1.50 13.94 30.33
CA LEU A 61 -1.47 13.65 31.78
C LEU A 61 -2.51 12.59 32.21
N ASP A 62 -3.66 12.55 31.55
CA ASP A 62 -4.75 11.59 31.74
C ASP A 62 -4.83 10.62 30.54
N GLY A 63 -3.69 10.35 29.93
CA GLY A 63 -3.59 9.67 28.64
C GLY A 63 -4.21 8.28 28.62
N TYR A 64 -4.47 7.64 29.76
CA TYR A 64 -5.11 6.33 29.87
C TYR A 64 -6.66 6.36 29.77
N GLU A 65 -7.30 7.55 29.83
CA GLU A 65 -8.75 7.70 29.67
C GLU A 65 -9.17 8.29 28.31
N ALA A 66 -8.20 8.63 27.44
CA ALA A 66 -8.43 9.27 26.15
C ALA A 66 -9.46 8.59 25.25
N TRP A 67 -9.51 7.27 25.29
CA TRP A 67 -10.47 6.48 24.53
C TRP A 67 -11.93 6.74 24.95
N LYS A 68 -12.19 7.02 26.23
CA LYS A 68 -13.54 7.32 26.73
C LYS A 68 -14.01 8.68 26.23
N ASP A 69 -13.17 9.70 26.35
CA ASP A 69 -13.47 11.06 25.87
C ASP A 69 -13.67 11.06 24.35
N ALA A 70 -12.87 10.27 23.65
CA ALA A 70 -12.98 10.09 22.21
C ALA A 70 -14.19 9.22 21.81
N GLY A 71 -14.92 8.59 22.73
CA GLY A 71 -16.04 7.70 22.42
C GLY A 71 -15.65 6.48 21.56
N LEU A 72 -14.44 5.95 21.79
CA LEU A 72 -13.91 4.78 21.10
C LEU A 72 -14.20 3.49 21.88
N PRO A 73 -14.12 2.30 21.25
CA PRO A 73 -14.27 1.07 21.99
C PRO A 73 -13.09 0.89 22.96
N ALA A 74 -13.35 0.22 24.08
CA ALA A 74 -12.31 -0.09 25.04
C ALA A 74 -11.17 -0.86 24.34
N PRO A 75 -9.92 -0.39 24.41
CA PRO A 75 -8.78 -1.08 23.82
C PRO A 75 -8.56 -2.44 24.49
N ASN A 76 -7.87 -3.38 23.84
CA ASN A 76 -7.54 -4.65 24.49
C ASN A 76 -6.66 -4.42 25.73
N TRP A 77 -5.72 -3.47 25.62
CA TRP A 77 -4.87 -3.05 26.72
C TRP A 77 -4.47 -1.59 26.60
N ILE A 78 -4.18 -0.99 27.76
CA ILE A 78 -3.58 0.33 27.91
C ILE A 78 -2.35 0.18 28.78
N THR A 79 -1.19 0.60 28.30
CA THR A 79 0.06 0.58 29.06
C THR A 79 0.58 2.00 29.22
N PHE A 80 0.72 2.46 30.45
CA PHE A 80 1.04 3.86 30.73
C PHE A 80 2.05 4.02 31.85
N ASN A 81 2.68 5.18 31.85
CA ASN A 81 3.59 5.60 32.91
C ASN A 81 2.81 6.40 33.96
N ALA A 82 2.65 5.86 35.16
CA ALA A 82 1.92 6.52 36.25
C ALA A 82 2.52 7.86 36.69
N ARG A 83 3.77 8.18 36.33
CA ARG A 83 4.42 9.46 36.68
C ARG A 83 3.99 10.61 35.78
N ASN A 84 3.78 10.36 34.48
CA ASN A 84 3.47 11.42 33.51
C ASN A 84 2.17 11.20 32.74
N GLY A 85 1.50 10.05 32.90
CA GLY A 85 0.22 9.74 32.27
C GLY A 85 0.31 9.23 30.83
N HIS A 86 1.49 9.27 30.21
CA HIS A 86 1.65 8.92 28.80
C HIS A 86 1.34 7.45 28.58
N ALA A 87 0.47 7.17 27.61
CA ALA A 87 -0.18 5.88 27.46
C ALA A 87 -0.03 5.33 26.04
N HIS A 88 0.20 4.02 25.95
CA HIS A 88 0.07 3.27 24.71
C HIS A 88 -1.21 2.44 24.75
N TYR A 89 -1.97 2.54 23.68
CA TYR A 89 -3.21 1.81 23.46
C TYR A 89 -2.95 0.63 22.53
N GLY A 90 -3.50 -0.55 22.81
CA GLY A 90 -3.43 -1.70 21.91
C GLY A 90 -4.81 -2.17 21.47
N TYR A 91 -5.02 -2.23 20.15
CA TYR A 91 -6.20 -2.83 19.52
C TYR A 91 -5.78 -4.03 18.66
N TYR A 92 -6.12 -5.24 19.09
CA TYR A 92 -5.86 -6.46 18.33
C TYR A 92 -6.77 -6.53 17.11
N LEU A 93 -6.23 -7.03 16.00
CA LEU A 93 -6.97 -7.20 14.74
C LEU A 93 -7.37 -8.66 14.57
N ALA A 94 -8.64 -8.89 14.24
CA ALA A 94 -9.19 -10.23 13.99
C ALA A 94 -8.58 -10.84 12.72
N THR A 95 -8.28 -10.00 11.74
CA THR A 95 -7.53 -10.39 10.53
C THR A 95 -6.22 -9.63 10.48
N VAL A 96 -5.12 -10.38 10.45
CA VAL A 96 -3.78 -9.83 10.30
C VAL A 96 -3.61 -9.24 8.89
N VAL A 97 -3.10 -8.00 8.81
CA VAL A 97 -2.93 -7.28 7.56
C VAL A 97 -1.47 -7.31 7.14
N ALA A 98 -1.18 -7.86 5.95
CA ALA A 98 0.18 -7.87 5.42
C ALA A 98 0.60 -6.49 4.88
N ARG A 99 1.82 -6.07 5.19
CA ARG A 99 2.42 -4.78 4.78
C ARG A 99 3.55 -4.91 3.75
N THR A 100 3.72 -6.09 3.15
CA THR A 100 4.74 -6.31 2.12
C THR A 100 4.26 -5.88 0.74
N CYS A 101 5.20 -5.60 -0.16
CA CYS A 101 4.91 -5.27 -1.57
C CYS A 101 4.16 -6.36 -2.35
N ALA A 102 4.26 -7.61 -1.91
CA ALA A 102 3.57 -8.75 -2.52
C ALA A 102 2.10 -8.87 -2.07
N ALA A 103 1.70 -8.17 -1.01
CA ALA A 103 0.37 -8.24 -0.45
C ALA A 103 -0.65 -7.39 -1.22
N LYS A 104 -1.93 -7.71 -1.03
CA LYS A 104 -3.04 -6.88 -1.51
C LYS A 104 -2.96 -5.51 -0.82
N GLN A 105 -2.95 -4.45 -1.62
CA GLN A 105 -2.82 -3.08 -1.09
C GLN A 105 -4.12 -2.55 -0.49
N LYS A 106 -5.29 -3.01 -0.96
CA LYS A 106 -6.59 -2.52 -0.47
C LYS A 106 -6.76 -2.69 1.06
N PRO A 107 -6.50 -3.88 1.66
CA PRO A 107 -6.56 -4.03 3.11
C PRO A 107 -5.59 -3.13 3.87
N LEU A 108 -4.36 -2.97 3.39
CA LEU A 108 -3.35 -2.12 4.05
C LEU A 108 -3.74 -0.64 4.02
N ARG A 109 -4.27 -0.15 2.88
CA ARG A 109 -4.79 1.22 2.78
C ARG A 109 -6.00 1.45 3.67
N TYR A 110 -6.90 0.47 3.76
CA TYR A 110 -8.06 0.56 4.63
C TYR A 110 -7.66 0.60 6.11
N LEU A 111 -6.75 -0.30 6.51
CA LEU A 111 -6.17 -0.29 7.85
C LEU A 111 -5.51 1.06 8.17
N ALA A 112 -4.72 1.60 7.24
CA ALA A 112 -4.01 2.86 7.45
C ALA A 112 -4.97 4.07 7.51
N ALA A 113 -6.14 4.00 6.85
CA ALA A 113 -7.20 5.00 6.99
C ALA A 113 -7.82 4.97 8.39
N ILE A 114 -8.16 3.77 8.87
CA ILE A 114 -8.71 3.55 10.22
C ILE A 114 -7.70 4.00 11.27
N GLU A 115 -6.43 3.59 11.15
CA GLU A 115 -5.35 4.00 12.05
C GLU A 115 -5.23 5.52 12.13
N HIS A 116 -5.23 6.20 10.99
CA HIS A 116 -5.15 7.66 10.95
C HIS A 116 -6.32 8.34 11.68
N VAL A 117 -7.56 7.91 11.43
CA VAL A 117 -8.76 8.50 12.05
C VAL A 117 -8.78 8.23 13.55
N LEU A 118 -8.50 7.00 13.97
CA LEU A 118 -8.44 6.65 15.39
C LEU A 118 -7.32 7.42 16.12
N ALA A 119 -6.14 7.56 15.51
CA ALA A 119 -5.05 8.34 16.07
C ALA A 119 -5.46 9.82 16.27
N LYS A 120 -6.11 10.42 15.26
CA LYS A 120 -6.62 11.79 15.34
C LYS A 120 -7.66 11.96 16.45
N ARG A 121 -8.62 11.04 16.56
CA ARG A 121 -9.65 11.06 17.61
C ARG A 121 -9.06 10.88 19.01
N LEU A 122 -8.04 10.04 19.17
CA LEU A 122 -7.33 9.84 20.44
C LEU A 122 -6.42 11.02 20.82
N GLY A 123 -6.12 11.92 19.88
CA GLY A 123 -5.05 12.90 20.04
C GLY A 123 -3.67 12.23 20.17
N ALA A 124 -3.49 11.10 19.50
CA ALA A 124 -2.23 10.35 19.51
C ALA A 124 -1.14 11.06 18.70
N ASP A 125 0.12 10.75 18.99
CA ASP A 125 1.25 11.21 18.20
C ASP A 125 1.21 10.63 16.78
N MET A 126 0.89 11.49 15.81
CA MET A 126 0.88 11.13 14.38
C MET A 126 2.26 10.76 13.84
N GLY A 127 3.32 11.21 14.54
CA GLY A 127 4.72 10.90 14.28
C GLY A 127 5.13 9.49 14.70
N TYR A 128 4.38 8.86 15.60
CA TYR A 128 4.70 7.52 16.12
C TYR A 128 4.79 6.49 14.99
N ALA A 129 5.94 5.82 14.92
CA ALA A 129 6.26 4.88 13.85
C ALA A 129 5.67 3.47 14.07
N GLY A 130 5.15 3.17 15.26
CA GLY A 130 4.53 1.87 15.56
C GLY A 130 5.50 0.69 15.57
N LEU A 131 6.81 0.90 15.74
CA LEU A 131 7.79 -0.19 15.75
C LEU A 131 7.86 -0.89 17.11
N ILE A 132 7.92 -0.13 18.20
CA ILE A 132 8.00 -0.63 19.57
C ILE A 132 6.96 0.07 20.44
N THR A 133 6.41 -0.65 21.42
CA THR A 133 5.48 -0.12 22.42
C THR A 133 6.10 -0.19 23.81
N LYS A 134 5.61 0.62 24.76
CA LYS A 134 5.74 0.33 26.20
C LYS A 134 5.29 -1.12 26.42
N ASN A 135 6.13 -1.94 27.06
CA ASN A 135 5.90 -3.36 27.20
C ASN A 135 4.80 -3.63 28.25
N PRO A 136 3.59 -4.08 27.86
CA PRO A 136 2.46 -4.26 28.78
C PRO A 136 2.73 -5.25 29.93
N VAL A 137 3.74 -6.11 29.80
CA VAL A 137 4.10 -7.10 30.82
C VAL A 137 5.27 -6.66 31.71
N HIS A 138 5.93 -5.55 31.41
CA HIS A 138 7.04 -5.04 32.21
C HIS A 138 6.55 -4.46 33.55
N GLY A 139 7.44 -4.37 34.55
CA GLY A 139 7.10 -3.87 35.90
C GLY A 139 7.03 -2.34 35.99
N ASP A 140 7.79 -1.63 35.16
CA ASP A 140 7.84 -0.15 35.16
C ASP A 140 6.57 0.52 34.64
N TRP A 141 5.72 -0.24 33.96
CA TRP A 141 4.49 0.28 33.36
C TRP A 141 3.27 -0.27 34.08
N TRP A 142 2.27 0.60 34.19
CA TRP A 142 0.95 0.19 34.61
C TRP A 142 0.18 -0.27 33.39
N THR A 143 -0.48 -1.41 33.51
CA THR A 143 -1.27 -1.97 32.39
C THR A 143 -2.68 -2.25 32.85
N ILE A 144 -3.64 -1.68 32.14
CA ILE A 144 -5.06 -2.00 32.23
C ILE A 144 -5.36 -2.97 31.09
N TRP A 145 -5.91 -4.13 31.42
CA TRP A 145 -6.40 -5.11 30.43
C TRP A 145 -7.92 -5.05 30.44
N HIS A 146 -8.54 -4.71 29.31
CA HIS A 146 -10.01 -4.68 29.24
C HIS A 146 -10.58 -6.01 28.76
N HIS A 147 -10.02 -6.58 27.68
CA HIS A 147 -10.48 -7.83 27.10
C HIS A 147 -9.45 -8.42 26.11
N GLY A 148 -9.62 -9.70 25.77
CA GLY A 148 -8.74 -10.42 24.84
C GLY A 148 -9.22 -10.43 23.39
N GLU A 149 -10.43 -9.93 23.13
CA GLU A 149 -11.10 -10.19 21.86
C GLU A 149 -10.62 -9.25 20.75
N PRO A 150 -10.25 -9.80 19.58
CA PRO A 150 -9.74 -8.99 18.50
C PRO A 150 -10.88 -8.31 17.72
N PHE A 151 -10.60 -7.12 17.20
CA PHE A 151 -11.55 -6.33 16.45
C PHE A 151 -11.47 -6.60 14.94
N SER A 152 -12.62 -6.69 14.27
CA SER A 152 -12.65 -6.59 12.82
C SER A 152 -12.34 -5.15 12.37
N LEU A 153 -11.81 -4.99 11.17
CA LEU A 153 -11.61 -3.66 10.60
C LEU A 153 -12.93 -2.94 10.38
N ASP A 154 -13.98 -3.68 10.02
CA ASP A 154 -15.32 -3.11 9.80
C ASP A 154 -15.89 -2.54 11.10
N TYR A 155 -15.72 -3.24 12.23
CA TYR A 155 -16.14 -2.72 13.53
C TYR A 155 -15.36 -1.46 13.92
N LEU A 156 -14.03 -1.44 13.76
CA LEU A 156 -13.24 -0.25 14.06
C LEU A 156 -13.61 0.93 13.12
N ALA A 157 -14.03 0.65 11.90
CA ALA A 157 -14.48 1.66 10.95
C ALA A 157 -15.82 2.31 11.34
N GLU A 158 -16.69 1.65 12.13
CA GLU A 158 -17.91 2.26 12.68
C GLU A 158 -17.60 3.48 13.56
N PHE A 159 -16.39 3.54 14.12
CA PHE A 159 -15.87 4.67 14.90
C PHE A 159 -15.08 5.67 14.05
N CYS A 160 -15.21 5.62 12.72
CA CYS A 160 -14.53 6.54 11.83
C CYS A 160 -15.59 7.25 10.97
N PRO A 161 -15.77 8.58 11.09
CA PRO A 161 -16.73 9.29 10.25
C PRO A 161 -16.42 9.10 8.77
N ASP A 162 -17.44 8.84 7.94
CA ASP A 162 -17.28 8.59 6.50
C ASP A 162 -16.51 9.71 5.79
N ALA A 163 -16.73 10.96 6.21
CA ALA A 163 -16.03 12.12 5.66
C ALA A 163 -14.51 12.05 5.90
N GLU A 164 -14.08 11.55 7.06
CA GLU A 164 -12.67 11.41 7.44
C GLU A 164 -12.02 10.21 6.73
N LEU A 165 -12.71 9.07 6.65
CA LEU A 165 -12.26 7.92 5.85
C LEU A 165 -12.15 8.26 4.36
N ALA A 166 -13.11 9.01 3.83
CA ALA A 166 -13.12 9.44 2.43
C ALA A 166 -12.02 10.47 2.12
N ALA A 167 -11.72 11.37 3.07
CA ALA A 167 -10.61 12.31 2.94
C ALA A 167 -9.27 11.58 2.81
N TYR A 168 -9.09 10.49 3.55
CA TYR A 168 -7.91 9.63 3.45
C TYR A 168 -7.83 8.89 2.10
N SER A 169 -8.96 8.32 1.65
CA SER A 169 -9.03 7.57 0.38
C SER A 169 -8.74 8.44 -0.86
N ARG A 170 -9.11 9.74 -0.81
CA ARG A 170 -8.92 10.70 -1.92
C ARG A 170 -7.49 11.23 -2.04
N ARG A 171 -6.48 10.37 -2.28
CA ARG A 171 -5.08 10.75 -2.63
C ARG A 171 -4.52 11.97 -1.84
N SER A 172 -5.02 12.21 -0.63
CA SER A 172 -4.79 13.47 0.05
C SER A 172 -3.53 13.31 0.84
N ARG A 173 -2.42 13.70 0.21
CA ARG A 173 -1.08 13.78 0.80
C ARG A 173 -1.00 14.73 2.00
N LYS A 174 -2.11 15.27 2.50
CA LYS A 174 -2.11 16.42 3.43
C LYS A 174 -2.11 16.03 4.90
N GLU A 175 -2.67 14.89 5.29
CA GLU A 175 -2.68 14.42 6.68
C GLU A 175 -2.57 12.90 6.69
N VAL A 176 -1.35 12.35 6.83
CA VAL A 176 -1.12 10.90 6.90
C VAL A 176 -0.29 10.61 8.14
N GLY A 177 -0.83 9.77 9.04
CA GLY A 177 -0.11 9.29 10.24
C GLY A 177 0.64 7.99 9.96
N GLY A 178 1.46 7.56 10.93
CA GLY A 178 1.92 6.16 11.08
C GLY A 178 2.05 5.33 9.80
N LEU A 179 1.12 4.39 9.61
CA LEU A 179 1.09 3.45 8.48
C LEU A 179 0.85 4.14 7.14
N GLY A 180 0.09 5.23 7.13
CA GLY A 180 -0.26 5.98 5.94
C GLY A 180 0.93 6.62 5.24
N ARG A 181 1.95 7.04 6.00
CA ARG A 181 3.22 7.53 5.45
C ARG A 181 3.93 6.43 4.66
N ASN A 182 4.04 5.22 5.22
CA ASN A 182 4.67 4.08 4.56
C ASN A 182 3.94 3.71 3.27
N VAL A 183 2.60 3.62 3.32
CA VAL A 183 1.73 3.38 2.16
C VAL A 183 1.93 4.44 1.09
N THR A 184 2.03 5.72 1.48
CA THR A 184 2.23 6.84 0.55
C THR A 184 3.55 6.75 -0.18
N VAL A 185 4.66 6.49 0.53
CA VAL A 185 5.98 6.29 -0.09
C VAL A 185 5.93 5.09 -1.05
N PHE A 186 5.35 3.98 -0.61
CA PHE A 186 5.23 2.77 -1.44
C PHE A 186 4.43 3.04 -2.72
N ASP A 187 3.27 3.69 -2.63
CA ASP A 187 2.42 3.99 -3.77
C ASP A 187 3.06 4.95 -4.76
N ASN A 188 3.71 6.01 -4.28
CA ASN A 188 4.40 6.97 -5.14
C ASN A 188 5.57 6.31 -5.90
N VAL A 189 6.39 5.53 -5.20
CA VAL A 189 7.61 4.96 -5.80
C VAL A 189 7.31 3.75 -6.68
N ARG A 190 6.36 2.88 -6.31
CA ARG A 190 6.08 1.66 -7.10
C ARG A 190 5.60 1.98 -8.51
N GLU A 191 4.79 3.02 -8.68
CA GLU A 191 4.22 3.38 -9.99
C GLU A 191 5.29 3.86 -10.96
N TRP A 192 6.23 4.69 -10.46
CA TRP A 192 7.45 5.04 -11.19
C TRP A 192 8.32 3.80 -11.46
N ALA A 193 8.51 2.94 -10.45
CA ALA A 193 9.40 1.79 -10.53
C ALA A 193 9.02 0.80 -11.64
N TYR A 194 7.73 0.60 -11.89
CA TYR A 194 7.21 -0.34 -12.91
C TYR A 194 7.68 -0.02 -14.33
N SER A 195 7.92 1.25 -14.64
CA SER A 195 8.42 1.68 -15.94
C SER A 195 9.93 1.93 -15.92
N ALA A 196 10.46 2.48 -14.83
CA ALA A 196 11.87 2.86 -14.68
C ALA A 196 12.83 1.66 -14.68
N VAL A 197 12.41 0.50 -14.15
CA VAL A 197 13.25 -0.72 -14.09
C VAL A 197 13.83 -1.12 -15.46
N ARG A 198 13.16 -0.73 -16.56
CA ARG A 198 13.59 -1.02 -17.93
C ARG A 198 14.95 -0.40 -18.28
N GLU A 199 15.29 0.75 -17.69
CA GLU A 199 16.58 1.42 -17.88
C GLU A 199 17.74 0.69 -17.18
N TYR A 200 17.41 -0.27 -16.31
CA TYR A 200 18.36 -1.00 -15.48
C TYR A 200 18.53 -2.46 -15.88
N TRP A 201 17.83 -2.93 -16.93
CA TRP A 201 18.00 -4.27 -17.49
C TRP A 201 19.35 -4.40 -18.23
N ARG A 202 20.40 -4.66 -17.46
CA ARG A 202 21.76 -4.93 -17.95
C ARG A 202 22.48 -5.89 -16.99
N PRO A 203 23.55 -6.58 -17.43
CA PRO A 203 24.39 -7.35 -16.52
C PRO A 203 24.81 -6.52 -15.31
N ASN A 204 24.66 -7.07 -14.10
CA ASN A 204 24.93 -6.39 -12.83
C ASN A 204 24.12 -5.10 -12.59
N GLY A 205 22.98 -4.93 -13.26
CA GLY A 205 22.13 -3.74 -13.13
C GLY A 205 21.37 -3.61 -11.81
N TYR A 206 21.30 -4.67 -11.00
CA TYR A 206 20.50 -4.70 -9.77
C TYR A 206 20.97 -3.69 -8.72
N GLU A 207 22.29 -3.53 -8.53
CA GLU A 207 22.80 -2.58 -7.52
C GLU A 207 22.41 -1.14 -7.89
N ALA A 208 22.64 -0.74 -9.14
CA ALA A 208 22.22 0.57 -9.62
C ALA A 208 20.70 0.76 -9.57
N TRP A 209 19.93 -0.31 -9.80
CA TRP A 209 18.47 -0.30 -9.63
C TRP A 209 18.08 -0.10 -8.17
N ALA A 210 18.69 -0.83 -7.24
CA ALA A 210 18.42 -0.73 -5.81
C ALA A 210 18.75 0.67 -5.27
N ASP A 211 19.85 1.28 -5.72
CA ASP A 211 20.21 2.65 -5.38
C ASP A 211 19.22 3.67 -5.96
N ALA A 212 18.80 3.51 -7.21
CA ALA A 212 17.80 4.39 -7.81
C ALA A 212 16.46 4.34 -7.06
N VAL A 213 16.01 3.14 -6.68
CA VAL A 213 14.79 2.97 -5.87
C VAL A 213 14.96 3.57 -4.48
N ARG A 214 16.12 3.41 -3.85
CA ARG A 214 16.42 4.03 -2.55
C ARG A 214 16.35 5.55 -2.63
N ALA A 215 17.00 6.17 -3.62
CA ALA A 215 16.94 7.60 -3.84
C ALA A 215 15.50 8.10 -4.11
N ALA A 216 14.71 7.34 -4.87
CA ALA A 216 13.30 7.65 -5.10
C ALA A 216 12.47 7.58 -3.81
N CYS A 217 12.70 6.60 -2.95
CA CYS A 217 12.05 6.51 -1.63
C CYS A 217 12.49 7.64 -0.68
N GLU A 218 13.77 7.99 -0.66
CA GLU A 218 14.30 9.10 0.13
C GLU A 218 13.66 10.44 -0.31
N SER A 219 13.55 10.67 -1.62
CA SER A 219 12.86 11.84 -2.19
C SER A 219 11.36 11.87 -1.89
N ALA A 220 10.70 10.70 -1.92
CA ALA A 220 9.28 10.58 -1.57
C ALA A 220 9.00 10.74 -0.05
N ASN A 221 10.01 10.71 0.81
CA ASN A 221 9.90 10.83 2.26
C ASN A 221 9.89 12.30 2.75
N ALA A 222 9.24 13.19 2.00
CA ALA A 222 9.19 14.62 2.28
C ALA A 222 7.92 15.00 3.06
N PHE A 223 7.68 14.36 4.21
CA PHE A 223 6.51 14.61 5.05
C PHE A 223 6.71 15.83 5.96
N GLY A 224 5.73 16.72 6.00
CA GLY A 224 5.71 17.90 6.88
C GLY A 224 5.54 17.54 8.35
N ARG A 225 5.75 18.50 9.26
CA ARG A 225 5.59 18.27 10.73
C ARG A 225 4.16 17.92 11.09
N GLU A 226 3.20 18.57 10.43
CA GLU A 226 1.76 18.31 10.52
C GLU A 226 1.38 16.89 10.10
N GLN A 227 2.29 16.17 9.43
CA GLN A 227 2.13 14.78 8.97
C GLN A 227 2.92 13.80 9.84
N GLY A 228 3.47 14.24 10.97
CA GLY A 228 4.34 13.42 11.81
C GLY A 228 5.80 13.34 11.32
N GLY A 229 6.18 14.17 10.35
CA GLY A 229 7.54 14.26 9.83
C GLY A 229 8.01 13.05 9.00
N PRO A 230 9.24 13.13 8.46
CA PRO A 230 9.82 12.06 7.64
C PRO A 230 9.91 10.73 8.39
N LEU A 231 9.67 9.63 7.68
CA LEU A 231 9.89 8.29 8.20
C LEU A 231 11.38 8.07 8.55
N PRO A 232 11.69 7.25 9.57
CA PRO A 232 13.07 6.88 9.89
C PRO A 232 13.82 6.26 8.72
N VAL A 233 15.13 6.50 8.65
CA VAL A 233 16.01 5.97 7.58
C VAL A 233 15.92 4.45 7.44
N SER A 234 15.80 3.73 8.56
CA SER A 234 15.66 2.27 8.57
C SER A 234 14.38 1.81 7.87
N GLU A 235 13.28 2.53 8.06
CA GLU A 235 11.99 2.22 7.44
C GLU A 235 12.02 2.51 5.94
N ILE A 236 12.62 3.63 5.52
CA ILE A 236 12.83 3.95 4.10
C ILE A 236 13.71 2.91 3.42
N LYS A 237 14.81 2.49 4.05
CA LYS A 237 15.68 1.43 3.52
C LYS A 237 14.92 0.11 3.35
N ALA A 238 14.06 -0.25 4.31
CA ALA A 238 13.26 -1.47 4.23
C ALA A 238 12.24 -1.41 3.08
N THR A 239 11.51 -0.29 2.94
CA THR A 239 10.54 -0.06 1.86
C THR A 239 11.23 -0.08 0.49
N ALA A 240 12.35 0.63 0.33
CA ALA A 240 13.13 0.65 -0.90
C ALA A 240 13.62 -0.75 -1.30
N LYS A 241 14.19 -1.50 -0.34
CA LYS A 241 14.63 -2.89 -0.56
C LYS A 241 13.48 -3.80 -0.99
N SER A 242 12.29 -3.60 -0.41
CA SER A 242 11.09 -4.36 -0.75
C SER A 242 10.64 -4.09 -2.19
N ILE A 243 10.54 -2.82 -2.58
CA ILE A 243 10.19 -2.41 -3.95
C ILE A 243 11.23 -2.92 -4.94
N ALA A 244 12.51 -2.67 -4.69
CA ALA A 244 13.60 -3.01 -5.59
C ALA A 244 13.60 -4.51 -5.91
N ARG A 245 13.54 -5.37 -4.87
CA ARG A 245 13.52 -6.82 -5.04
C ARG A 245 12.29 -7.31 -5.79
N TRP A 246 11.10 -6.81 -5.42
CA TRP A 246 9.85 -7.29 -6.01
C TRP A 246 9.74 -6.92 -7.49
N VAL A 247 10.05 -5.66 -7.84
CA VAL A 247 10.02 -5.20 -9.22
C VAL A 247 11.07 -5.93 -10.05
N TRP A 248 12.31 -6.04 -9.57
CA TRP A 248 13.38 -6.71 -10.30
C TRP A 248 13.05 -8.17 -10.64
N ASN A 249 12.48 -8.90 -9.69
CA ASN A 249 12.15 -10.31 -9.87
C ASN A 249 10.92 -10.53 -10.76
N ARG A 250 10.05 -9.53 -10.94
CA ARG A 250 8.75 -9.70 -11.62
C ARG A 250 8.66 -8.99 -12.96
N PHE A 251 9.38 -7.89 -13.15
CA PHE A 251 9.38 -7.07 -14.36
C PHE A 251 10.61 -7.41 -15.18
N THR A 252 10.44 -8.41 -16.05
CA THR A 252 11.51 -8.92 -16.92
C THR A 252 11.32 -8.45 -18.37
N PRO A 253 12.39 -8.40 -19.18
CA PRO A 253 12.28 -8.11 -20.61
C PRO A 253 11.26 -9.02 -21.33
N ALA A 254 11.31 -10.32 -21.06
CA ALA A 254 10.39 -11.30 -21.63
C ALA A 254 8.94 -11.03 -21.19
N GLY A 255 8.72 -10.77 -19.89
CA GLY A 255 7.39 -10.44 -19.37
C GLY A 255 6.83 -9.15 -19.98
N PHE A 256 7.67 -8.14 -20.18
CA PHE A 256 7.28 -6.89 -20.82
C PHE A 256 6.89 -7.11 -22.29
N SER A 257 7.69 -7.86 -23.06
CA SER A 257 7.38 -8.20 -24.44
C SER A 257 6.03 -8.92 -24.57
N LEU A 258 5.72 -9.86 -23.67
CA LEU A 258 4.42 -10.55 -23.63
C LEU A 258 3.27 -9.58 -23.36
N VAL A 259 3.43 -8.68 -22.39
CA VAL A 259 2.41 -7.65 -22.07
C VAL A 259 2.20 -6.70 -23.25
N GLN A 260 3.26 -6.28 -23.94
CA GLN A 260 3.16 -5.44 -25.13
C GLN A 260 2.48 -6.16 -26.29
N ALA A 261 2.81 -7.43 -26.54
CA ALA A 261 2.17 -8.24 -27.57
C ALA A 261 0.65 -8.37 -27.31
N TYR A 262 0.27 -8.69 -26.06
CA TYR A 262 -1.14 -8.76 -25.68
C TYR A 262 -1.88 -7.42 -25.86
N ARG A 263 -1.27 -6.31 -25.39
CA ARG A 263 -1.84 -4.96 -25.55
C ARG A 263 -1.96 -4.56 -27.01
N GLY A 264 -0.92 -4.83 -27.81
CA GLY A 264 -0.91 -4.58 -29.25
C GLY A 264 -1.98 -5.37 -29.99
N ALA A 265 -2.17 -6.65 -29.66
CA ALA A 265 -3.23 -7.47 -30.24
C ALA A 265 -4.63 -6.94 -29.89
N LYS A 266 -4.86 -6.58 -28.62
CA LYS A 266 -6.14 -5.98 -28.18
C LYS A 266 -6.39 -4.64 -28.88
N GLY A 267 -5.38 -3.77 -28.93
CA GLY A 267 -5.45 -2.47 -29.60
C GLY A 267 -5.71 -2.62 -31.10
N GLY A 268 -5.02 -3.54 -31.78
CA GLY A 268 -5.18 -3.84 -33.20
C GLY A 268 -6.58 -4.34 -33.57
N ARG A 269 -7.25 -5.09 -32.68
CA ARG A 269 -8.64 -5.53 -32.88
C ARG A 269 -9.65 -4.39 -32.80
N ILE A 270 -9.38 -3.38 -31.99
CA ILE A 270 -10.28 -2.23 -31.78
C ILE A 270 -9.97 -1.12 -32.81
N SER A 271 -8.70 -0.96 -33.18
CA SER A 271 -8.28 0.09 -34.10
C SER A 271 -8.85 -0.13 -35.50
N LYS A 272 -9.83 0.68 -35.88
CA LYS A 272 -10.23 0.84 -37.28
C LYS A 272 -9.22 1.78 -37.92
N ARG A 273 -8.15 1.24 -38.50
CA ARG A 273 -7.17 2.06 -39.22
C ARG A 273 -7.91 2.71 -40.41
N PRO A 274 -7.99 4.05 -40.48
CA PRO A 274 -8.47 4.70 -41.69
C PRO A 274 -7.57 4.29 -42.84
N THR A 275 -8.14 4.11 -44.02
CA THR A 275 -7.35 4.05 -45.26
C THR A 275 -6.73 5.43 -45.53
N ASN A 276 -5.85 5.55 -46.52
CA ASN A 276 -5.25 6.84 -46.90
C ASN A 276 -6.29 7.95 -47.16
N ASN A 277 -7.54 7.57 -47.44
CA ASN A 277 -8.67 8.47 -47.66
C ASN A 277 -9.53 8.74 -46.42
N GLY A 278 -9.03 8.46 -45.20
CA GLY A 278 -9.73 8.73 -43.94
C GLY A 278 -10.96 7.84 -43.66
N LYS A 279 -11.42 7.06 -44.63
CA LYS A 279 -12.54 6.12 -44.51
C LYS A 279 -12.08 4.79 -43.91
N THR A 280 -12.86 4.23 -42.99
CA THR A 280 -12.61 2.90 -42.43
C THR A 280 -13.10 1.81 -43.38
N ARG A 281 -12.69 0.56 -43.15
CA ARG A 281 -13.21 -0.60 -43.90
C ARG A 281 -14.75 -0.69 -43.86
N ALA A 282 -15.37 -0.31 -42.74
CA ALA A 282 -16.82 -0.37 -42.59
C ALA A 282 -17.54 0.64 -43.50
N ASP A 283 -16.88 1.77 -43.79
CA ASP A 283 -17.42 2.83 -44.66
C ASP A 283 -17.18 2.52 -46.14
N LEU A 284 -16.06 1.84 -46.46
CA LEU A 284 -15.66 1.53 -47.84
C LEU A 284 -16.37 0.29 -48.41
N LEU A 285 -16.67 -0.72 -47.59
CA LEU A 285 -17.22 -1.99 -48.10
C LEU A 285 -18.61 -1.82 -48.73
N PRO A 286 -19.59 -1.14 -48.10
CA PRO A 286 -20.90 -0.91 -48.72
C PRO A 286 -20.80 -0.12 -50.03
N GLU A 287 -19.89 0.86 -50.08
CA GLU A 287 -19.70 1.70 -51.26
C GLU A 287 -19.02 0.94 -52.41
N VAL A 288 -18.05 0.08 -52.11
CA VAL A 288 -17.45 -0.83 -53.09
C VAL A 288 -18.50 -1.79 -53.67
N ILE A 289 -19.37 -2.37 -52.84
CA ILE A 289 -20.46 -3.25 -53.29
C ILE A 289 -21.45 -2.47 -54.16
N ARG A 290 -21.87 -1.27 -53.74
CA ARG A 290 -22.79 -0.40 -54.47
C ARG A 290 -22.25 -0.03 -55.85
N LEU A 291 -21.02 0.48 -55.92
CA LEU A 291 -20.39 0.85 -57.20
C LEU A 291 -20.15 -0.38 -58.09
N LYS A 292 -19.86 -1.54 -57.49
CA LYS A 292 -19.72 -2.78 -58.27
C LYS A 292 -21.04 -3.25 -58.88
N ALA A 293 -22.14 -3.14 -58.13
CA ALA A 293 -23.49 -3.45 -58.63
C ALA A 293 -23.94 -2.51 -59.76
N LEU A 294 -23.47 -1.26 -59.75
CA LEU A 294 -23.68 -0.30 -60.84
C LEU A 294 -22.82 -0.55 -62.09
N GLY A 295 -21.98 -1.59 -62.08
CA GLY A 295 -21.20 -2.02 -63.25
C GLY A 295 -19.81 -1.41 -63.38
N TYR A 296 -19.34 -0.62 -62.40
CA TYR A 296 -18.02 -0.01 -62.46
C TYR A 296 -16.89 -1.05 -62.39
N SER A 297 -15.77 -0.76 -63.07
CA SER A 297 -14.58 -1.62 -63.02
C SER A 297 -13.87 -1.47 -61.67
N ASN A 298 -13.11 -2.47 -61.25
CA ASN A 298 -12.37 -2.40 -59.97
C ASN A 298 -11.32 -1.28 -59.95
N ARG A 299 -10.90 -0.82 -61.13
CA ARG A 299 -9.96 0.30 -61.28
C ARG A 299 -10.65 1.63 -61.00
N ASP A 300 -11.81 1.85 -61.63
CA ASP A 300 -12.58 3.10 -61.47
C ASP A 300 -13.09 3.25 -60.03
N ILE A 301 -13.55 2.16 -59.42
CA ILE A 301 -13.94 2.13 -57.99
C ILE A 301 -12.75 2.50 -57.10
N GLY A 302 -11.55 2.03 -57.46
CA GLY A 302 -10.34 2.32 -56.71
C GLY A 302 -9.92 3.79 -56.82
N GLU A 303 -10.02 4.36 -58.01
CA GLU A 303 -9.72 5.77 -58.26
C GLU A 303 -10.72 6.70 -57.54
N ASP A 304 -12.03 6.41 -57.63
CA ASP A 304 -13.09 7.20 -56.99
C ASP A 304 -13.02 7.17 -55.44
N LEU A 305 -12.74 5.99 -54.88
CA LEU A 305 -12.61 5.82 -53.42
C LEU A 305 -11.19 6.10 -52.92
N GLY A 306 -10.25 6.45 -53.80
CA GLY A 306 -8.80 6.59 -53.58
C GLY A 306 -8.17 5.44 -52.79
N ILE A 307 -8.53 4.22 -53.16
CA ILE A 307 -7.94 2.97 -52.69
C ILE A 307 -7.40 2.16 -53.88
N GLY A 308 -6.29 1.44 -53.72
CA GLY A 308 -5.77 0.65 -54.86
C GLY A 308 -6.76 -0.41 -55.36
N PHE A 309 -6.80 -0.68 -56.68
CA PHE A 309 -7.70 -1.66 -57.30
C PHE A 309 -7.58 -3.08 -56.69
N ALA A 310 -6.36 -3.47 -56.24
CA ALA A 310 -6.12 -4.73 -55.54
C ALA A 310 -6.78 -4.78 -54.14
N THR A 311 -7.05 -3.64 -53.52
CA THR A 311 -7.83 -3.51 -52.27
C THR A 311 -9.31 -3.71 -52.55
N VAL A 312 -9.85 -3.14 -53.64
CA VAL A 312 -11.22 -3.36 -54.11
C VAL A 312 -11.47 -4.85 -54.36
N SER A 313 -10.57 -5.54 -55.09
CA SER A 313 -10.68 -6.98 -55.33
C SER A 313 -10.65 -7.82 -54.04
N ARG A 314 -9.87 -7.42 -53.03
CA ARG A 314 -9.83 -8.09 -51.72
C ARG A 314 -11.08 -7.86 -50.87
N TYR A 315 -11.78 -6.73 -51.04
CA TYR A 315 -13.07 -6.52 -50.40
C TYR A 315 -14.12 -7.46 -50.98
N LEU A 316 -14.20 -7.55 -52.31
CA LEU A 316 -15.14 -8.42 -53.02
C LEU A 316 -14.86 -9.93 -52.83
N LYS A 317 -13.60 -10.34 -52.63
CA LYS A 317 -13.23 -11.75 -52.39
C LYS A 317 -13.51 -12.26 -50.98
N ARG A 318 -13.67 -11.36 -50.00
CA ARG A 318 -13.91 -11.72 -48.59
C ARG A 318 -15.38 -11.80 -48.23
N ASP A 319 -16.24 -11.67 -49.23
CA ASP A 319 -17.69 -11.83 -49.16
C ASP A 319 -18.05 -13.13 -49.89
N PRO A 320 -18.00 -14.30 -49.25
CA PRO A 320 -19.07 -15.26 -49.48
C PRO A 320 -20.29 -14.76 -48.68
N GLU A 321 -21.49 -15.03 -49.15
CA GLU A 321 -22.70 -14.91 -48.31
C GLU A 321 -22.49 -15.40 -46.86
#